data_AF-A0A7Y4QVR8-F1
#
_entry.id   AF-A0A7Y4QVR8-F1
#
_cell.length_a   1.000
_cell.length_b   1.000
_cell.length_c   1.000
_cell.angle_alpha   90.00
_cell.angle_beta   90.00
_cell.angle_gamma   90.00
#
_symmetry.space_group_name_H-M   'P 1'
#
loop_
_entity.id
_entity.type
_entity.pdbx_description
1 polymer ?
#
loop_
_entity_poly.entity_id
_entity_poly.type
_entity_poly.pdbx_seq_one_letter_code
_entity_poly.pdbx_strand_id
1 'polypeptide(L)'
;MRIPDCISVDRKRKSRFSGVERAKVYDYLVLRDGERCRKCGKQPPEVSLDIHHLDGDKTHIFHENLELWCHECNCNEHPKGWKKKLNVSVGVSDYAMPEPKSDTVYLKKRYLLDFIDWLEEEFSIRRQVKESRMFTVGALKAGFASEATIKRYVAIMSCDDDDAPLKRVRDKRTKIYYYQTNIKHLKAFREKYCG
;
A
#
# COMPACT_ATOMS: atom_id res chain seq x y z
N MET A 1 -7.86 -1.87 35.22
CA MET A 1 -7.57 -0.97 34.07
C MET A 1 -8.90 -0.56 33.44
N ARG A 2 -9.13 0.74 33.21
CA ARG A 2 -10.38 1.22 32.60
C ARG A 2 -10.29 1.12 31.08
N ILE A 3 -11.28 0.50 30.46
CA ILE A 3 -11.39 0.42 28.99
C ILE A 3 -11.81 1.81 28.46
N PRO A 4 -11.15 2.36 27.43
CA PRO A 4 -11.57 3.61 26.83
C PRO A 4 -13.00 3.51 26.26
N ASP A 5 -13.83 4.51 26.51
CA ASP A 5 -15.25 4.49 26.12
C ASP A 5 -15.42 4.22 24.61
N CYS A 6 -14.47 4.68 23.77
CA CYS A 6 -14.49 4.50 22.32
C CYS A 6 -14.29 3.06 21.82
N ILE A 7 -13.85 2.14 22.68
CA ILE A 7 -13.66 0.69 22.42
C ILE A 7 -14.37 -0.19 23.45
N SER A 8 -15.22 0.40 24.30
CA SER A 8 -15.91 -0.29 25.41
C SER A 8 -17.10 -1.13 24.98
N VAL A 9 -17.62 -0.91 23.76
CA VAL A 9 -18.83 -1.58 23.26
C VAL A 9 -18.49 -2.28 21.96
N ASP A 10 -18.85 -3.55 21.87
CA ASP A 10 -18.82 -4.31 20.63
C ASP A 10 -19.88 -3.79 19.66
N ARG A 11 -19.45 -2.94 18.72
CA ARG A 11 -20.29 -2.44 17.63
C ARG A 11 -19.45 -1.87 16.49
N LYS A 12 -20.03 -1.88 15.29
CA LYS A 12 -19.46 -1.16 14.14
C LYS A 12 -19.69 0.34 14.25
N ARG A 13 -18.66 1.11 13.95
CA ARG A 13 -18.70 2.58 13.89
C ARG A 13 -18.82 3.05 12.44
N LYS A 14 -19.39 4.24 12.25
CA LYS A 14 -19.41 4.89 10.92
C LYS A 14 -18.04 5.42 10.48
N SER A 15 -17.11 5.61 11.41
CA SER A 15 -15.80 6.21 11.17
C SER A 15 -14.69 5.43 11.87
N ARG A 16 -13.47 5.57 11.34
CA ARG A 16 -12.24 5.09 11.99
C ARG A 16 -11.90 5.95 13.21
N PHE A 17 -10.89 5.52 13.97
CA PHE A 17 -10.30 6.32 15.05
C PHE A 17 -9.85 7.71 14.57
N SER A 18 -10.17 8.73 15.36
CA SER A 18 -9.43 9.99 15.37
C SER A 18 -8.01 9.78 15.92
N GLY A 19 -7.12 10.74 15.67
CA GLY A 19 -5.74 10.67 16.21
C GLY A 19 -5.70 10.57 17.74
N VAL A 20 -6.59 11.30 18.42
CA VAL A 20 -6.69 11.28 19.89
C VAL A 20 -7.19 9.94 20.41
N GLU A 21 -8.20 9.35 19.77
CA GLU A 21 -8.68 8.01 20.14
C GLU A 21 -7.60 6.95 19.88
N ARG A 22 -6.87 7.06 18.76
CA ARG A 22 -5.81 6.12 18.42
C ARG A 22 -4.72 6.09 19.50
N ALA A 23 -4.31 7.25 20.00
CA ALA A 23 -3.34 7.34 21.10
C ALA A 23 -3.86 6.67 22.39
N LYS A 24 -5.08 7.00 22.82
CA LYS A 24 -5.69 6.40 24.03
C LYS A 24 -5.85 4.89 23.93
N VAL A 25 -6.23 4.38 22.76
CA VAL A 25 -6.38 2.95 22.53
C VAL A 25 -5.01 2.27 22.50
N TYR A 26 -4.00 2.90 21.91
CA TYR A 26 -2.64 2.38 21.94
C TYR A 26 -2.14 2.23 23.37
N ASP A 27 -2.27 3.27 24.20
CA ASP A 27 -1.86 3.23 25.62
C ASP A 27 -2.59 2.12 26.39
N TYR A 28 -3.89 1.95 26.15
CA TYR A 28 -4.67 0.86 26.74
C TYR A 28 -4.14 -0.53 26.33
N LEU A 29 -3.83 -0.73 25.04
CA LEU A 29 -3.32 -2.01 24.55
C LEU A 29 -1.92 -2.31 25.10
N VAL A 30 -1.08 -1.28 25.24
CA VAL A 30 0.24 -1.39 25.90
C VAL A 30 0.07 -1.87 27.34
N LEU A 31 -0.85 -1.27 28.10
CA LEU A 31 -1.13 -1.67 29.47
C LEU A 31 -1.72 -3.09 29.56
N ARG A 32 -2.52 -3.51 28.58
CA ARG A 32 -3.16 -4.83 28.55
C ARG A 32 -2.19 -5.95 28.17
N ASP A 33 -1.43 -5.78 27.10
CA ASP A 33 -0.73 -6.86 26.41
C ASP A 33 0.80 -6.74 26.45
N GLY A 34 1.29 -5.60 26.93
CA GLY A 34 2.67 -5.13 26.79
C GLY A 34 2.90 -4.42 25.45
N GLU A 35 3.85 -3.48 25.42
CA GLU A 35 4.25 -2.76 24.19
C GLU A 35 5.10 -3.65 23.26
N ARG A 36 4.44 -4.62 22.63
CA ARG A 36 5.09 -5.59 21.73
C ARG A 36 4.19 -6.00 20.58
N CYS A 37 4.80 -6.39 19.47
CA CYS A 37 4.07 -7.02 18.37
C CYS A 37 3.51 -8.38 18.81
N ARG A 38 2.19 -8.58 18.69
CA ARG A 38 1.53 -9.85 19.07
C ARG A 38 1.90 -11.04 18.19
N LYS A 39 2.41 -10.80 16.98
CA LYS A 39 2.85 -11.85 16.05
C LYS A 39 4.32 -12.25 16.26
N CYS A 40 5.24 -11.29 16.32
CA CYS A 40 6.69 -11.57 16.37
C CYS A 40 7.37 -11.25 17.70
N GLY A 41 6.68 -10.65 18.66
CA GLY A 41 7.20 -10.34 19.99
C GLY A 41 8.16 -9.15 20.09
N LYS A 42 8.63 -8.59 18.96
CA LYS A 42 9.52 -7.42 18.93
C LYS A 42 8.86 -6.20 19.59
N GLN A 43 9.69 -5.33 20.18
CA GLN A 43 9.27 -4.18 20.98
C GLN A 43 9.93 -2.89 20.45
N PRO A 44 9.37 -1.71 20.74
CA PRO A 44 10.11 -0.46 20.56
C PRO A 44 11.40 -0.46 21.40
N PRO A 45 12.48 0.20 20.92
CA PRO A 45 12.57 0.99 19.69
C PRO A 45 12.88 0.16 18.43
N GLU A 46 13.01 -1.18 18.52
CA GLU A 46 13.39 -2.02 17.37
C GLU A 46 12.36 -1.96 16.23
N VAL A 47 11.07 -1.84 16.58
CA VAL A 47 9.96 -1.73 15.63
C VAL A 47 8.95 -0.69 16.09
N SER A 48 8.30 -0.02 15.14
CA SER A 48 7.08 0.74 15.41
C SER A 48 5.87 -0.18 15.40
N LEU A 49 4.96 0.00 16.35
CA LEU A 49 3.73 -0.77 16.49
C LEU A 49 2.51 0.06 16.10
N ASP A 50 1.54 -0.61 15.47
CA ASP A 50 0.27 -0.04 15.06
C ASP A 50 -0.90 -0.90 15.55
N ILE A 51 -2.05 -0.25 15.75
CA ILE A 51 -3.30 -0.94 16.11
C ILE A 51 -3.83 -1.72 14.90
N HIS A 52 -3.93 -3.03 15.09
CA HIS A 52 -4.48 -4.00 14.16
C HIS A 52 -5.86 -4.48 14.64
N HIS A 53 -6.75 -4.82 13.69
CA HIS A 53 -8.09 -5.35 13.95
C HIS A 53 -8.10 -6.82 13.56
N LEU A 54 -8.43 -7.74 14.48
CA LEU A 54 -8.32 -9.20 14.27
C LEU A 54 -9.18 -9.68 13.10
N ASP A 55 -10.36 -9.10 12.93
CA ASP A 55 -11.29 -9.42 11.84
C ASP A 55 -11.00 -8.67 10.52
N GLY A 56 -9.99 -7.80 10.50
CA GLY A 56 -9.66 -6.95 9.36
C GLY A 56 -10.63 -5.79 9.09
N ASP A 57 -11.73 -5.66 9.83
CA ASP A 57 -12.71 -4.59 9.68
C ASP A 57 -12.33 -3.37 10.52
N LYS A 58 -11.80 -2.34 9.86
CA LYS A 58 -11.38 -1.07 10.48
C LYS A 58 -12.51 -0.27 11.13
N THR A 59 -13.75 -0.70 11.02
CA THR A 59 -14.92 -0.08 11.64
C THR A 59 -15.43 -0.86 12.85
N HIS A 60 -15.00 -2.10 13.02
CA HIS A 60 -15.35 -2.94 14.16
C HIS A 60 -14.38 -2.69 15.32
N ILE A 61 -14.66 -1.60 16.03
CA ILE A 61 -13.75 -0.97 16.99
C ILE A 61 -14.14 -1.42 18.41
N PHE A 62 -13.66 -2.59 18.82
CA PHE A 62 -13.92 -3.20 20.13
C PHE A 62 -12.63 -3.72 20.74
N HIS A 63 -12.43 -3.56 22.05
CA HIS A 63 -11.13 -3.82 22.68
C HIS A 63 -10.61 -5.24 22.42
N GLU A 64 -11.46 -6.27 22.43
CA GLU A 64 -11.03 -7.66 22.17
C GLU A 64 -10.69 -7.91 20.70
N ASN A 65 -11.23 -7.10 19.78
CA ASN A 65 -10.90 -7.16 18.35
C ASN A 65 -9.60 -6.40 18.00
N LEU A 66 -8.89 -5.84 18.99
CA LEU A 66 -7.73 -4.97 18.73
C LEU A 66 -6.46 -5.52 19.36
N GLU A 67 -5.36 -5.38 18.63
CA GLU A 67 -4.01 -5.73 19.10
C GLU A 67 -2.92 -4.87 18.46
N LEU A 68 -1.68 -4.96 18.97
CA LEU A 68 -0.53 -4.23 18.45
C LEU A 68 0.32 -5.12 17.55
N TRP A 69 0.52 -4.70 16.31
CA TRP A 69 1.39 -5.38 15.33
C TRP A 69 2.47 -4.43 14.83
N CYS A 70 3.64 -4.96 14.50
CA CYS A 70 4.62 -4.20 13.72
C CYS A 70 4.19 -4.12 12.25
N HIS A 71 4.68 -3.09 11.56
CA HIS A 71 4.38 -2.88 10.14
C HIS A 71 4.68 -4.11 9.28
N GLU A 72 5.82 -4.76 9.52
CA GLU A 72 6.26 -5.95 8.77
C GLU A 72 5.27 -7.11 8.90
N CYS A 73 4.87 -7.48 10.13
CA CYS A 73 3.88 -8.54 10.35
C CYS A 73 2.52 -8.22 9.70
N ASN A 74 2.07 -6.96 9.82
CA ASN A 74 0.82 -6.52 9.21
C ASN A 74 0.85 -6.60 7.68
N CYS A 75 1.96 -6.21 7.05
CA CYS A 75 2.12 -6.34 5.61
C CYS A 75 2.26 -7.80 5.13
N ASN A 76 2.88 -8.66 5.93
CA ASN A 76 3.04 -10.08 5.57
C ASN A 76 1.71 -10.83 5.63
N GLU A 77 0.88 -10.59 6.64
CA GLU A 77 -0.44 -11.24 6.78
C GLU A 77 -1.46 -10.64 5.81
N HIS A 78 -1.44 -9.32 5.63
CA HIS A 78 -2.39 -8.59 4.80
C HIS A 78 -1.66 -7.80 3.70
N PRO A 79 -1.08 -8.50 2.70
CA PRO A 79 -0.35 -7.85 1.64
C PRO A 79 -1.29 -6.90 0.86
N LYS A 80 -0.88 -5.65 0.72
CA LYS A 80 -1.56 -4.62 -0.08
C LYS A 80 -0.73 -4.24 -1.30
N GLY A 81 -1.38 -3.68 -2.32
CA GLY A 81 -0.72 -3.19 -3.53
C GLY A 81 0.26 -4.20 -4.13
N TRP A 82 1.49 -3.73 -4.37
CA TRP A 82 2.60 -4.52 -4.91
C TRP A 82 3.17 -5.60 -3.98
N LYS A 83 2.70 -5.71 -2.73
CA LYS A 83 3.04 -6.86 -1.87
C LYS A 83 2.17 -8.08 -2.16
N LYS A 84 0.96 -7.89 -2.74
CA LYS A 84 0.13 -9.01 -3.19
C LYS A 84 0.85 -9.83 -4.26
N LYS A 85 0.56 -11.13 -4.33
CA LYS A 85 0.94 -11.93 -5.50
C LYS A 85 0.19 -11.36 -6.70
N LEU A 86 0.91 -10.64 -7.56
CA LEU A 86 0.38 -10.22 -8.86
C LEU A 86 0.78 -11.31 -9.85
N ASN A 87 -0.17 -11.85 -10.59
CA ASN A 87 0.17 -12.67 -11.74
C ASN A 87 0.45 -11.73 -12.91
N VAL A 88 1.73 -11.49 -13.16
CA VAL A 88 2.18 -10.76 -14.35
C VAL A 88 2.14 -11.74 -15.51
N SER A 89 1.01 -11.81 -16.21
CA SER A 89 0.88 -12.62 -17.41
C SER A 89 1.65 -11.98 -18.56
N VAL A 90 2.59 -12.73 -19.13
CA VAL A 90 3.12 -12.42 -20.46
C VAL A 90 1.97 -12.70 -21.43
N GLY A 91 1.39 -11.64 -21.99
CA GLY A 91 0.52 -11.79 -23.15
C GLY A 91 1.40 -12.24 -24.31
N VAL A 92 1.63 -13.55 -24.43
CA VAL A 92 2.09 -14.15 -25.68
C VAL A 92 0.91 -14.00 -26.62
N SER A 93 1.09 -13.15 -27.65
CA SER A 93 0.23 -12.96 -28.83
C SER A 93 -1.19 -13.57 -28.78
N ASP A 94 -2.20 -12.71 -28.81
CA ASP A 94 -3.56 -12.96 -29.33
C ASP A 94 -4.42 -14.13 -28.80
N TYR A 95 -3.99 -14.92 -27.82
CA TYR A 95 -4.82 -16.01 -27.29
C TYR A 95 -5.15 -15.83 -25.80
N ALA A 96 -6.45 -15.63 -25.55
CA ALA A 96 -7.21 -15.75 -24.31
C ALA A 96 -6.50 -15.32 -23.01
N MET A 97 -6.89 -14.15 -22.49
CA MET A 97 -6.67 -13.83 -21.08
C MET A 97 -7.36 -14.92 -20.24
N PRO A 98 -6.65 -15.62 -19.33
CA PRO A 98 -7.31 -16.54 -18.42
C PRO A 98 -8.36 -15.77 -17.61
N GLU A 99 -9.51 -16.40 -17.33
CA GLU A 99 -10.58 -15.75 -16.58
C GLU A 99 -10.01 -15.15 -15.28
N PRO A 100 -10.24 -13.85 -15.04
CA PRO A 100 -9.66 -13.19 -13.90
C PRO A 100 -10.25 -13.77 -12.62
N LYS A 101 -9.44 -14.54 -11.87
CA LYS A 101 -9.77 -14.84 -10.47
C LYS A 101 -9.89 -13.52 -9.72
N SER A 102 -10.92 -13.37 -8.86
CA SER A 102 -11.28 -12.12 -8.17
C SER A 102 -10.11 -11.42 -7.47
N ASP A 103 -9.10 -12.18 -7.07
CA ASP A 103 -7.98 -11.71 -6.25
C ASP A 103 -6.70 -11.47 -7.07
N THR A 104 -6.76 -11.63 -8.40
CA THR A 104 -5.60 -11.56 -9.29
C THR A 104 -5.63 -10.31 -10.16
N VAL A 105 -4.60 -9.48 -10.03
CA VAL A 105 -4.37 -8.34 -10.91
C VAL A 105 -3.39 -8.73 -12.00
N TYR A 106 -3.85 -8.68 -13.27
CA TYR A 106 -3.06 -9.03 -14.44
C TYR A 106 -2.32 -7.81 -14.98
N LEU A 107 -0.99 -7.91 -15.11
CA LEU A 107 -0.13 -6.91 -15.75
C LEU A 107 0.48 -7.45 -17.03
N LYS A 108 0.49 -6.65 -18.09
CA LYS A 108 1.16 -7.01 -19.34
C LYS A 108 2.66 -6.74 -19.18
N LYS A 109 3.45 -7.79 -18.95
CA LYS A 109 4.91 -7.70 -18.68
C LYS A 109 5.64 -6.75 -19.64
N ARG A 110 5.31 -6.82 -20.95
CA ARG A 110 5.93 -5.99 -22.00
C ARG A 110 5.91 -4.50 -21.67
N TYR A 111 4.77 -3.97 -21.22
CA TYR A 111 4.62 -2.54 -20.94
C TYR A 111 5.12 -2.17 -19.56
N LEU A 112 5.18 -3.14 -18.64
CA LEU A 112 5.61 -2.89 -17.28
C LEU A 112 7.10 -2.55 -17.21
N LEU A 113 7.93 -3.27 -17.99
CA LEU A 113 9.36 -3.02 -18.10
C LEU A 113 9.64 -1.61 -18.62
N ASP A 114 9.13 -1.29 -19.81
CA ASP A 114 9.29 0.03 -20.43
C ASP A 114 8.77 1.17 -19.52
N PHE A 115 7.69 0.90 -18.78
CA PHE A 115 7.16 1.87 -17.82
C PHE A 115 8.09 2.07 -16.63
N ILE A 116 8.67 1.01 -16.06
CA ILE A 116 9.63 1.10 -14.95
C ILE A 116 10.89 1.83 -15.41
N ASP A 117 11.43 1.49 -16.58
CA ASP A 117 12.60 2.17 -17.15
C ASP A 117 12.34 3.68 -17.30
N TRP A 118 11.16 4.03 -17.85
CA TRP A 118 10.77 5.42 -17.94
C TRP A 118 10.61 6.09 -16.56
N LEU A 119 10.06 5.40 -15.55
CA LEU A 119 9.97 5.95 -14.20
C LEU A 119 11.36 6.22 -13.61
N GLU A 120 12.30 5.30 -13.77
CA GLU A 120 13.68 5.47 -13.29
C GLU A 120 14.35 6.68 -13.94
N GLU A 121 14.24 6.83 -15.26
CA GLU A 121 14.74 7.99 -15.99
C GLU A 121 14.06 9.28 -15.52
N GLU A 122 12.72 9.31 -15.50
CA GLU A 122 11.95 10.51 -15.20
C GLU A 122 12.21 10.99 -13.76
N PHE A 123 12.35 10.06 -12.80
CA PHE A 123 12.65 10.39 -11.41
C PHE A 123 14.14 10.65 -11.13
N SER A 124 15.05 10.24 -12.01
CA SER A 124 16.45 10.68 -11.96
C SER A 124 16.58 12.17 -12.29
N ILE A 125 15.72 12.68 -13.17
CA ILE A 125 15.71 14.08 -13.62
C ILE A 125 14.80 14.93 -12.71
N ARG A 126 13.67 14.39 -12.27
CA ARG A 126 12.63 15.13 -11.55
C ARG A 126 12.37 14.51 -10.20
N ARG A 127 12.30 15.36 -9.16
CA ARG A 127 11.88 14.92 -7.82
C ARG A 127 10.43 14.42 -7.76
N GLN A 128 9.56 14.94 -8.63
CA GLN A 128 8.14 14.59 -8.66
C GLN A 128 7.56 14.69 -10.07
N VAL A 129 6.57 13.84 -10.35
CA VAL A 129 5.89 13.76 -11.66
C VAL A 129 4.42 14.08 -11.49
N LYS A 130 3.88 15.01 -12.29
CA LYS A 130 2.45 15.33 -12.30
C LYS A 130 1.63 14.11 -12.69
N GLU A 131 0.47 13.90 -12.05
CA GLU A 131 -0.42 12.77 -12.33
C GLU A 131 -0.85 12.68 -13.80
N SER A 132 -1.16 13.80 -14.45
CA SER A 132 -1.50 13.80 -15.88
C SER A 132 -0.35 13.33 -16.76
N ARG A 133 0.89 13.75 -16.47
CA ARG A 133 2.10 13.32 -17.16
C ARG A 133 2.39 11.84 -16.92
N MET A 134 2.19 11.37 -15.68
CA MET A 134 2.32 9.96 -15.30
C MET A 134 1.51 9.07 -16.21
N PHE A 135 0.25 9.44 -16.48
CA PHE A 135 -0.63 8.62 -17.31
C PHE A 135 -0.40 8.83 -18.80
N THR A 136 -0.30 10.07 -19.28
CA THR A 136 -0.17 10.38 -20.72
C THR A 136 1.21 10.01 -21.28
N VAL A 137 2.28 10.54 -20.68
CA VAL A 137 3.65 10.31 -21.16
C VAL A 137 4.12 8.92 -20.77
N GLY A 138 3.75 8.45 -19.57
CA GLY A 138 4.01 7.07 -19.17
C GLY A 138 3.40 6.06 -20.13
N ALA A 139 2.18 6.29 -20.62
CA ALA A 139 1.55 5.44 -21.64
C ALA A 139 2.32 5.40 -22.95
N LEU A 140 2.73 6.58 -23.43
CA LEU A 140 3.55 6.70 -24.64
C LEU A 140 4.89 5.96 -24.51
N LYS A 141 5.58 6.16 -23.39
CA LYS A 141 6.91 5.60 -23.13
C LYS A 141 6.89 4.12 -22.81
N ALA A 142 5.80 3.62 -22.23
CA ALA A 142 5.56 2.21 -21.99
C ALA A 142 5.09 1.46 -23.25
N GLY A 143 5.75 1.67 -24.39
CA GLY A 143 5.42 1.00 -25.65
C GLY A 143 4.02 1.30 -26.19
N PHE A 144 3.54 2.54 -26.05
CA PHE A 144 2.17 2.95 -26.45
C PHE A 144 1.06 2.15 -25.76
N ALA A 145 1.23 1.88 -24.46
CA ALA A 145 0.16 1.32 -23.63
C ALA A 145 -1.04 2.29 -23.55
N SER A 146 -2.21 1.79 -23.14
CA SER A 146 -3.34 2.68 -22.83
C SER A 146 -3.12 3.40 -21.49
N GLU A 147 -3.66 4.62 -21.31
CA GLU A 147 -3.66 5.27 -20.00
C GLU A 147 -4.32 4.41 -18.92
N ALA A 148 -5.34 3.63 -19.27
CA ALA A 148 -6.00 2.71 -18.35
C ALA A 148 -5.03 1.63 -17.85
N THR A 149 -4.14 1.13 -18.72
CA THR A 149 -3.08 0.19 -18.34
C THR A 149 -2.11 0.84 -17.35
N ILE A 150 -1.65 2.07 -17.63
CA ILE A 150 -0.74 2.79 -16.73
C ILE A 150 -1.40 3.09 -15.38
N LYS A 151 -2.67 3.51 -15.37
CA LYS A 151 -3.42 3.73 -14.13
C LYS A 151 -3.45 2.47 -13.25
N ARG A 152 -3.58 1.27 -13.85
CA ARG A 152 -3.50 0.00 -13.11
C ARG A 152 -2.11 -0.23 -12.52
N TYR A 153 -1.05 0.04 -13.29
CA TYR A 153 0.34 -0.11 -12.82
C TYR A 153 0.61 0.83 -11.64
N VAL A 154 0.24 2.10 -11.81
CA VAL A 154 0.38 3.10 -10.76
C VAL A 154 -0.42 2.73 -9.52
N ALA A 155 -1.67 2.27 -9.65
CA ALA A 155 -2.49 1.87 -8.50
C ALA A 155 -1.86 0.73 -7.68
N ILE A 156 -1.17 -0.19 -8.34
CA ILE A 156 -0.43 -1.28 -7.67
C ILE A 156 0.81 -0.74 -6.94
N MET A 157 1.53 0.16 -7.61
CA MET A 157 2.77 0.75 -7.11
C MET A 157 2.53 1.83 -6.04
N SER A 158 1.31 2.38 -5.93
CA SER A 158 0.97 3.47 -5.03
C SER A 158 0.01 3.07 -3.91
N CYS A 159 0.34 2.01 -3.17
CA CYS A 159 -0.39 1.65 -1.95
C CYS A 159 -0.07 2.59 -0.78
N ASP A 160 -0.90 2.54 0.26
CA ASP A 160 -0.73 3.29 1.51
C ASP A 160 0.42 2.76 2.39
N ASP A 161 1.34 1.94 1.85
CA ASP A 161 2.47 1.38 2.58
C ASP A 161 3.70 2.30 2.47
N ASP A 162 4.52 2.36 3.52
CA ASP A 162 5.70 3.25 3.55
C ASP A 162 6.77 2.86 2.53
N ASP A 163 6.79 1.59 2.14
CA ASP A 163 7.67 1.04 1.10
C ASP A 163 7.03 0.96 -0.29
N ALA A 164 5.90 1.64 -0.51
CA ALA A 164 5.32 1.77 -1.83
C ALA A 164 6.32 2.38 -2.83
N PRO A 165 6.48 1.81 -4.05
CA PRO A 165 7.34 2.38 -5.09
C PRO A 165 6.94 3.80 -5.49
N LEU A 166 5.65 4.12 -5.43
CA LEU A 166 5.11 5.43 -5.77
C LEU A 166 4.28 5.99 -4.61
N LYS A 167 4.56 7.22 -4.20
CA LYS A 167 3.75 7.95 -3.22
C LYS A 167 2.96 9.04 -3.91
N ARG A 168 1.63 8.95 -3.83
CA ARG A 168 0.74 9.99 -4.36
C ARG A 168 0.63 11.14 -3.35
N VAL A 169 0.92 12.36 -3.78
CA VAL A 169 0.91 13.56 -2.94
C VAL A 169 0.02 14.61 -3.60
N ARG A 170 -0.80 15.29 -2.79
CA ARG A 170 -1.61 16.42 -3.24
C ARG A 170 -0.96 17.72 -2.81
N ASP A 171 -0.67 18.59 -3.77
CA ASP A 171 -0.19 19.93 -3.48
C ASP A 171 -1.30 20.76 -2.81
N LYS A 172 -1.03 21.30 -1.62
CA LYS A 172 -2.06 21.98 -0.81
C LYS A 172 -2.57 23.27 -1.45
N ARG A 173 -1.73 23.96 -2.23
CA ARG A 173 -2.02 25.27 -2.84
C ARG A 173 -2.78 25.11 -4.14
N THR A 174 -2.24 24.34 -5.06
CA THR A 174 -2.75 24.15 -6.42
C THR A 174 -3.80 23.04 -6.51
N LYS A 175 -3.91 22.19 -5.47
CA LYS A 175 -4.76 20.98 -5.44
C LYS A 175 -4.40 19.92 -6.48
N ILE A 176 -3.28 20.07 -7.17
CA ILE A 176 -2.77 19.14 -8.18
C ILE A 176 -2.13 17.92 -7.51
N TYR A 177 -2.31 16.75 -8.12
CA TYR A 177 -1.70 15.50 -7.68
C TYR A 177 -0.36 15.25 -8.39
N TYR A 178 0.60 14.77 -7.60
CA TYR A 178 1.93 14.38 -8.03
C TYR A 178 2.24 12.98 -7.49
N TYR A 179 3.18 12.32 -8.16
CA TYR A 179 3.82 11.12 -7.67
C TYR A 179 5.27 11.41 -7.34
N GLN A 180 5.72 10.83 -6.23
CA GLN A 180 7.10 10.78 -5.79
C GLN A 180 7.53 9.31 -5.70
N THR A 181 8.82 9.03 -5.82
CA THR A 181 9.35 7.67 -5.69
C THR A 181 10.49 7.63 -4.68
N ASN A 182 10.70 6.46 -4.08
CA ASN A 182 11.98 6.09 -3.50
C ASN A 182 12.62 5.06 -4.44
N ILE A 183 13.78 5.42 -5.00
CA ILE A 183 14.49 4.58 -5.99
C ILE A 183 14.75 3.18 -5.45
N LYS A 184 15.00 3.02 -4.14
CA LYS A 184 15.20 1.69 -3.53
C LYS A 184 13.95 0.82 -3.66
N HIS A 185 12.77 1.38 -3.43
CA HIS A 185 11.50 0.65 -3.51
C HIS A 185 11.11 0.36 -4.97
N LEU A 186 11.40 1.28 -5.88
CA LEU A 186 11.20 1.06 -7.32
C LEU A 186 12.06 -0.09 -7.84
N LYS A 187 13.33 -0.16 -7.43
CA LYS A 187 14.23 -1.28 -7.76
C LYS A 187 13.74 -2.61 -7.18
N ALA A 188 13.30 -2.63 -5.92
CA ALA A 188 12.73 -3.83 -5.29
C ALA A 188 11.47 -4.32 -6.04
N PHE A 189 10.63 -3.40 -6.52
CA PHE A 189 9.48 -3.73 -7.36
C PHE A 189 9.90 -4.34 -8.70
N ARG A 190 10.92 -3.75 -9.35
CA ARG A 190 11.50 -4.26 -10.60
C ARG A 190 12.02 -5.69 -10.41
N GLU A 191 12.86 -5.94 -9.42
CA GLU A 191 13.40 -7.27 -9.14
C GLU A 191 12.29 -8.31 -8.94
N LYS A 192 11.23 -7.96 -8.21
CA LYS A 192 10.12 -8.88 -7.92
C LYS A 192 9.28 -9.27 -9.15
N TYR A 193 9.06 -8.34 -10.09
CA TYR A 193 8.10 -8.54 -11.17
C TYR A 193 8.71 -8.60 -12.58
N CYS A 194 10.00 -8.29 -12.69
CA CYS A 194 10.71 -8.22 -13.96
C CYS A 194 11.98 -9.08 -14.00
N GLY A 195 12.56 -9.44 -12.85
CA GLY A 195 13.52 -10.55 -12.74
C GLY A 195 12.86 -11.88 -13.11
#